data_AF-A0A843GW51-F1
#
_entry.id   AF-A0A843GW51-F1
#
_cell.length_a   1.000
_cell.length_b   1.000
_cell.length_c   1.000
_cell.angle_alpha   90.00
_cell.angle_beta   90.00
_cell.angle_gamma   90.00
#
_symmetry.space_group_name_H-M   'P 1'
#
loop_
_entity.id
_entity.type
_entity.pdbx_description
1 polymer ?
#
loop_
_entity_poly.entity_id
_entity_poly.type
_entity_poly.pdbx_seq_one_letter_code
_entity_poly.pdbx_strand_id
1 'polypeptide(L)'
;MADIIKNTPVKKTTVQLIAETNRDGVTMEWISIDGVKIGTMGYTSQKDKEAALRLIQRVVDNSENTGYALYSEIMNTCMTGAALQDEGIEARTSEEVEIDGVPVIINYEAEKAYIGVNLELKAIADLEDLDCALPPEAVKALLVERSKTKIAEMKAEAEEEPDYYEDEYDEY
;
A
#
# COMPACT_ATOMS: atom_id res chain seq x y z
N MET A 1 35.39 -22.47 -25.15
CA MET A 1 34.67 -22.89 -23.92
C MET A 1 33.32 -22.23 -23.99
N ALA A 2 32.23 -23.00 -24.02
CA ALA A 2 30.88 -22.44 -24.06
C ALA A 2 30.44 -22.19 -22.62
N ASP A 3 30.13 -20.94 -22.29
CA ASP A 3 29.54 -20.57 -21.01
C ASP A 3 28.12 -21.17 -20.94
N ILE A 4 27.98 -22.20 -20.12
CA ILE A 4 26.67 -22.72 -19.74
C ILE A 4 26.06 -21.68 -18.82
N ILE A 5 25.19 -20.83 -19.38
CA ILE A 5 24.26 -20.02 -18.59
C ILE A 5 23.40 -21.03 -17.82
N LYS A 6 23.75 -21.29 -16.56
CA LYS A 6 22.87 -22.00 -15.64
C LYS A 6 21.66 -21.10 -15.45
N ASN A 7 20.60 -21.39 -16.19
CA ASN A 7 19.28 -20.81 -15.97
C ASN A 7 18.77 -21.38 -14.63
N THR A 8 19.29 -20.86 -13.53
CA THR A 8 18.83 -21.20 -12.20
C THR A 8 17.37 -20.75 -12.15
N PRO A 9 16.41 -21.66 -11.91
CA PRO A 9 15.03 -21.27 -11.78
C PRO A 9 14.95 -20.21 -10.69
N VAL A 10 14.52 -19.00 -11.05
CA VAL A 10 14.15 -17.99 -10.05
C VAL A 10 13.04 -18.66 -9.23
N LYS A 11 13.33 -18.98 -7.97
CA LYS A 11 12.35 -19.60 -7.07
C LYS A 11 11.18 -18.64 -7.01
N LYS A 12 10.04 -19.02 -7.60
CA LYS A 12 8.83 -18.21 -7.53
C LYS A 12 8.39 -18.16 -6.08
N THR A 13 8.43 -16.97 -5.50
CA THR A 13 7.90 -16.73 -4.16
C THR A 13 6.41 -17.05 -4.20
N THR A 14 5.96 -17.96 -3.32
CA THR A 14 4.59 -18.50 -3.37
C THR A 14 3.76 -17.96 -2.22
N VAL A 15 2.63 -17.34 -2.56
CA VAL A 15 1.63 -16.89 -1.58
C VAL A 15 0.52 -17.93 -1.45
N GLN A 16 0.21 -18.36 -0.22
CA GLN A 16 -0.78 -19.41 0.05
C GLN A 16 -1.51 -19.20 1.39
N LEU A 17 -2.61 -19.92 1.59
CA LEU A 17 -3.24 -20.06 2.90
C LEU A 17 -2.76 -21.33 3.58
N ILE A 18 -2.39 -21.22 4.86
CA ILE A 18 -2.08 -22.34 5.74
C ILE A 18 -3.15 -22.40 6.82
N ALA A 19 -3.92 -23.48 6.84
CA ALA A 19 -4.90 -23.71 7.90
C ALA A 19 -4.25 -24.44 9.08
N GLU A 20 -4.48 -23.94 10.30
CA GLU A 20 -4.06 -24.58 11.55
C GLU A 20 -5.25 -24.69 12.49
N THR A 21 -5.53 -25.93 12.91
CA THR A 21 -6.58 -26.22 13.88
C THR A 21 -5.96 -26.43 15.26
N ASN A 22 -6.41 -25.67 16.25
CA ASN A 22 -5.96 -25.83 17.62
C ASN A 22 -6.60 -27.08 18.28
N ARG A 23 -6.19 -27.39 19.51
CA ARG A 23 -6.69 -28.56 20.26
C ARG A 23 -8.18 -28.50 20.57
N ASP A 24 -8.77 -27.31 20.55
CA ASP A 24 -10.19 -27.07 20.80
C ASP A 24 -11.04 -27.10 19.52
N GLY A 25 -10.45 -27.48 18.38
CA GLY A 25 -11.13 -27.60 17.09
C GLY A 25 -11.34 -26.27 16.34
N VAL A 26 -10.74 -25.18 16.82
CA VAL A 26 -10.79 -23.88 16.14
C VAL A 26 -9.74 -23.83 15.05
N THR A 27 -10.16 -23.64 13.80
CA THR A 27 -9.28 -23.50 12.64
C THR A 27 -9.01 -22.02 12.35
N MET A 28 -7.74 -21.66 12.32
CA MET A 28 -7.28 -20.37 11.81
C MET A 28 -6.60 -20.54 10.47
N GLU A 29 -6.83 -19.60 9.55
CA GLU A 29 -6.17 -19.55 8.25
C GLU A 29 -5.14 -18.42 8.23
N TRP A 30 -3.91 -18.77 7.86
CA TRP A 30 -2.78 -17.86 7.80
C TRP A 30 -2.41 -17.58 6.37
N ILE A 31 -2.23 -16.31 6.03
CA ILE A 31 -1.57 -15.90 4.79
C ILE A 31 -0.08 -16.19 4.97
N SER A 32 0.50 -16.92 4.02
CA SER A 32 1.90 -17.31 4.04
C SER A 32 2.61 -16.99 2.74
N ILE A 33 3.84 -16.51 2.86
CA ILE A 33 4.79 -16.31 1.76
C ILE A 33 5.95 -17.27 1.97
N ASP A 34 6.18 -18.19 1.04
CA ASP A 34 7.26 -19.18 1.11
C ASP A 34 7.26 -20.02 2.42
N GLY A 35 6.09 -20.21 3.02
CA GLY A 35 5.93 -20.96 4.29
C GLY A 35 6.07 -20.10 5.55
N VAL A 36 6.44 -18.82 5.43
CA VAL A 36 6.43 -17.86 6.54
C VAL A 36 5.03 -17.28 6.67
N LYS A 37 4.45 -17.31 7.87
CA LYS A 37 3.13 -16.71 8.16
C LYS A 37 3.29 -15.21 8.34
N ILE A 38 2.50 -14.42 7.61
CA ILE A 38 2.60 -12.96 7.61
C ILE A 38 1.32 -12.28 8.11
N GLY A 39 0.21 -13.00 8.16
CA GLY A 39 -1.05 -12.45 8.64
C GLY A 39 -2.12 -13.51 8.75
N THR A 40 -3.21 -13.17 9.43
CA THR A 40 -4.39 -14.03 9.55
C THR A 40 -5.44 -13.62 8.52
N MET A 41 -6.02 -14.60 7.84
CA MET A 41 -7.21 -14.38 7.03
C MET A 41 -8.43 -14.41 7.96
N GLY A 42 -9.23 -13.33 7.92
CA GLY A 42 -10.47 -13.25 8.68
C GLY A 42 -11.54 -14.22 8.16
N TYR A 43 -12.69 -14.25 8.85
CA TYR A 43 -13.84 -15.05 8.42
C TYR A 43 -14.52 -14.40 7.22
N THR A 44 -14.09 -14.77 6.02
CA THR A 44 -14.59 -14.24 4.74
C THR A 44 -14.93 -15.36 3.75
N SER A 45 -15.58 -15.01 2.63
CA SER A 45 -15.96 -15.97 1.60
C SER A 45 -14.72 -16.55 0.88
N GLN A 46 -14.81 -17.78 0.39
CA GLN A 46 -13.71 -18.41 -0.36
C GLN A 46 -13.28 -17.58 -1.58
N LYS A 47 -14.24 -16.92 -2.24
CA LYS A 47 -13.98 -16.03 -3.38
C LYS A 47 -13.11 -14.85 -2.98
N ASP A 48 -13.40 -14.24 -1.83
CA ASP A 48 -12.65 -13.07 -1.35
C ASP A 48 -11.25 -13.47 -0.86
N LYS A 49 -11.12 -14.67 -0.25
CA LYS A 49 -9.81 -15.25 0.07
C LYS A 49 -8.93 -15.41 -1.17
N GLU A 50 -9.47 -15.95 -2.25
CA GLU A 50 -8.74 -16.11 -3.52
C GLU A 50 -8.41 -14.77 -4.17
N ALA A 51 -9.29 -13.77 -4.04
CA ALA A 51 -9.00 -12.42 -4.51
C ALA A 51 -7.84 -11.79 -3.73
N ALA A 52 -7.85 -11.90 -2.40
CA ALA A 52 -6.78 -11.42 -1.54
C ALA A 52 -5.44 -12.09 -1.84
N LEU A 53 -5.41 -13.43 -1.99
CA LEU A 53 -4.19 -14.15 -2.35
C LEU A 53 -3.62 -13.70 -3.70
N ARG A 54 -4.47 -13.48 -4.70
CA ARG A 54 -4.04 -12.97 -6.01
C ARG A 54 -3.47 -11.56 -5.95
N LEU A 55 -4.06 -10.70 -5.12
CA LEU A 55 -3.55 -9.35 -4.89
C LEU A 55 -2.15 -9.41 -4.25
N ILE A 56 -2.00 -10.17 -3.17
CA ILE A 56 -0.72 -10.31 -2.45
C ILE A 56 0.34 -10.95 -3.35
N GLN A 57 -0.02 -11.99 -4.13
CA GLN A 57 0.89 -12.60 -5.10
C GLN A 57 1.36 -11.58 -6.16
N ARG A 58 0.49 -10.68 -6.61
CA ARG A 58 0.88 -9.63 -7.56
C ARG A 58 1.88 -8.65 -6.96
N VAL A 59 1.70 -8.24 -5.70
CA VAL A 59 2.67 -7.38 -4.99
C VAL A 59 4.01 -8.10 -4.89
N VAL A 60 4.00 -9.37 -4.47
CA VAL A 60 5.20 -10.21 -4.37
C VAL A 60 5.92 -10.38 -5.72
N ASP A 61 5.17 -10.59 -6.80
CA ASP A 61 5.74 -10.80 -8.14
C ASP A 61 6.39 -9.52 -8.71
N ASN A 62 5.94 -8.34 -8.28
CA ASN A 62 6.40 -7.05 -8.78
C ASN A 62 7.39 -6.33 -7.85
N SER A 63 7.58 -6.81 -6.63
CA SER A 63 8.44 -6.18 -5.64
C SER A 63 9.89 -6.66 -5.76
N GLU A 64 10.83 -5.73 -5.71
CA GLU A 64 12.26 -6.02 -5.52
C GLU A 64 12.63 -6.19 -4.04
N ASN A 65 11.69 -5.89 -3.13
CA ASN A 65 11.90 -5.97 -1.70
C ASN A 65 11.84 -7.41 -1.19
N THR A 66 12.50 -7.67 -0.06
CA THR A 66 12.43 -8.97 0.64
C THR A 66 12.27 -8.77 2.14
N GLY A 67 11.88 -9.83 2.85
CA GLY A 67 11.77 -9.80 4.31
C GLY A 67 10.74 -8.78 4.82
N TYR A 68 11.15 -7.96 5.80
CA TYR A 68 10.26 -6.97 6.42
C TYR A 68 9.83 -5.86 5.46
N ALA A 69 10.68 -5.46 4.51
CA ALA A 69 10.34 -4.44 3.53
C ALA A 69 9.21 -4.91 2.61
N LEU A 70 9.29 -6.15 2.12
CA LEU A 70 8.22 -6.78 1.35
C LEU A 70 6.92 -6.92 2.17
N TYR A 71 7.05 -7.31 3.44
CA TYR A 71 5.90 -7.38 4.34
C TYR A 71 5.22 -6.02 4.50
N SER A 72 5.98 -4.95 4.71
CA SER A 72 5.46 -3.58 4.83
C SER A 72 4.76 -3.13 3.56
N GLU A 73 5.31 -3.45 2.39
CA GLU A 73 4.70 -3.13 1.09
C GLU A 73 3.35 -3.83 0.91
N ILE A 74 3.28 -5.13 1.19
CA ILE A 74 2.04 -5.91 1.15
C ILE A 74 1.00 -5.34 2.10
N MET A 75 1.40 -5.05 3.35
CA MET A 75 0.50 -4.44 4.32
C MET A 75 -0.01 -3.09 3.82
N ASN A 76 0.87 -2.25 3.28
CA ASN A 76 0.47 -0.94 2.75
C ASN A 76 -0.52 -1.06 1.58
N THR A 77 -0.30 -1.97 0.64
CA THR A 77 -1.26 -2.22 -0.44
C THR A 77 -2.60 -2.73 0.08
N CYS A 78 -2.59 -3.67 1.04
CA CYS A 78 -3.83 -4.19 1.64
C CYS A 78 -4.60 -3.12 2.41
N MET A 79 -3.88 -2.29 3.16
CA MET A 79 -4.44 -1.19 3.96
C MET A 79 -5.02 -0.10 3.06
N THR A 80 -4.31 0.23 1.99
CA THR A 80 -4.77 1.18 0.97
C THR A 80 -6.06 0.68 0.29
N GLY A 81 -6.11 -0.60 -0.09
CA GLY A 81 -7.33 -1.20 -0.67
C GLY A 81 -8.52 -1.21 0.30
N ALA A 82 -8.29 -1.49 1.58
CA ALA A 82 -9.34 -1.44 2.61
C ALA A 82 -9.85 -0.02 2.83
N ALA A 83 -8.94 0.95 2.94
CA ALA A 83 -9.31 2.34 3.15
C ALA A 83 -10.04 2.94 1.93
N LEU A 84 -9.69 2.53 0.71
CA LEU A 84 -10.48 2.88 -0.49
C LEU A 84 -11.90 2.34 -0.42
N GLN A 85 -12.07 1.09 0.04
CA GLN A 85 -13.38 0.47 0.18
C GLN A 85 -14.22 1.17 1.27
N ASP A 86 -13.61 1.53 2.40
CA ASP A 86 -14.28 2.20 3.51
C ASP A 86 -14.75 3.62 3.12
N GLU A 87 -13.97 4.33 2.30
CA GLU A 87 -14.35 5.62 1.72
C GLU A 87 -15.36 5.49 0.56
N GLY A 88 -15.80 4.28 0.22
CA GLY A 88 -16.72 4.02 -0.88
C GLY A 88 -16.11 4.29 -2.27
N ILE A 89 -14.77 4.38 -2.34
CA ILE A 89 -14.04 4.63 -3.58
C ILE A 89 -13.91 3.32 -4.34
N GLU A 90 -14.59 3.23 -5.48
CA GLU A 90 -14.49 2.05 -6.33
C GLU A 90 -13.15 2.03 -7.08
N ALA A 91 -12.46 0.89 -7.05
CA ALA A 91 -11.19 0.67 -7.74
C ALA A 91 -11.26 0.89 -9.27
N ARG A 92 -12.46 0.97 -9.86
CA ARG A 92 -12.65 1.22 -11.31
C ARG A 92 -12.61 2.71 -11.68
N THR A 93 -12.78 3.60 -10.70
CA THR A 93 -12.74 5.06 -10.88
C THR A 93 -11.48 5.67 -10.29
N SER A 94 -10.54 4.83 -9.83
CA SER A 94 -9.28 5.26 -9.23
C SER A 94 -8.06 4.69 -9.94
N GLU A 95 -6.98 5.46 -9.94
CA GLU A 95 -5.67 5.10 -10.45
C GLU A 95 -4.60 5.43 -9.40
N GLU A 96 -3.69 4.49 -9.13
CA GLU A 96 -2.51 4.74 -8.29
C GLU A 96 -1.37 5.29 -9.15
N VAL A 97 -0.79 6.40 -8.72
CA VAL A 97 0.35 7.07 -9.35
C VAL A 97 1.42 7.34 -8.32
N GLU A 98 2.68 7.18 -8.68
CA GLU A 98 3.80 7.56 -7.81
C GLU A 98 4.16 9.04 -8.01
N ILE A 99 4.19 9.80 -6.92
CA ILE A 99 4.53 11.21 -6.91
C ILE A 99 5.65 11.44 -5.89
N ASP A 100 6.85 11.77 -6.38
CA ASP A 100 8.05 12.02 -5.56
C ASP A 100 8.34 10.89 -4.55
N GLY A 101 8.19 9.64 -5.01
CA GLY A 101 8.37 8.41 -4.24
C GLY A 101 7.22 8.07 -3.29
N VAL A 102 6.10 8.81 -3.33
CA VAL A 102 4.91 8.57 -2.52
C VAL A 102 3.79 8.00 -3.40
N PRO A 103 3.20 6.85 -3.06
CA PRO A 103 2.03 6.33 -3.77
C PRO A 103 0.82 7.22 -3.48
N VAL A 104 0.19 7.74 -4.54
CA VAL A 104 -0.98 8.63 -4.49
C VAL A 104 -2.09 8.01 -5.31
N ILE A 105 -3.30 7.97 -4.74
CA ILE A 105 -4.48 7.44 -5.41
C ILE A 105 -5.29 8.61 -5.95
N ILE A 106 -5.46 8.66 -7.26
CA ILE A 106 -6.32 9.62 -7.94
C ILE A 106 -7.68 8.97 -8.14
N ASN A 107 -8.72 9.57 -7.58
CA ASN A 107 -10.11 9.22 -7.85
C ASN A 107 -10.69 10.23 -8.84
N TYR A 108 -11.04 9.77 -10.03
CA TYR A 108 -11.57 10.59 -11.11
C TYR A 108 -13.03 11.00 -10.89
N GLU A 109 -13.82 10.20 -10.17
CA GLU A 109 -15.22 10.49 -9.89
C GLU A 109 -15.37 11.49 -8.75
N ALA A 110 -14.55 11.36 -7.72
CA ALA A 110 -14.50 12.31 -6.60
C ALA A 110 -13.62 13.53 -6.90
N GLU A 111 -12.91 13.53 -8.03
CA GLU A 111 -11.92 14.55 -8.43
C GLU A 111 -10.93 14.88 -7.30
N LYS A 112 -10.44 13.83 -6.63
CA LYS A 112 -9.60 13.91 -5.42
C LYS A 112 -8.37 13.01 -5.52
N ALA A 113 -7.31 13.42 -4.83
CA ALA A 113 -6.10 12.64 -4.64
C ALA A 113 -5.89 12.33 -3.15
N TYR A 114 -5.51 11.08 -2.88
CA TYR A 114 -5.35 10.55 -1.53
C TYR A 114 -3.98 9.91 -1.33
N ILE A 115 -3.49 9.94 -0.10
CA ILE A 115 -2.36 9.13 0.36
C ILE A 115 -2.81 8.23 1.51
N GLY A 116 -2.22 7.04 1.61
CA GLY A 116 -2.35 6.21 2.79
C GLY A 116 -1.47 6.73 3.92
N VAL A 117 -2.06 7.11 5.05
CA VAL A 117 -1.35 7.50 6.29
C VAL A 117 -1.96 6.75 7.45
N ASN A 118 -1.15 5.97 8.18
CA ASN A 118 -1.58 5.27 9.40
C ASN A 118 -2.92 4.50 9.26
N LEU A 119 -3.11 3.78 8.15
CA LEU A 119 -4.32 2.98 7.85
C LEU A 119 -5.55 3.78 7.37
N GLU A 120 -5.43 5.09 7.18
CA GLU A 120 -6.50 5.95 6.69
C GLU A 120 -6.10 6.60 5.36
N LEU A 121 -7.10 6.87 4.50
CA LEU A 121 -6.89 7.71 3.34
C LEU A 121 -6.99 9.17 3.75
N LYS A 122 -5.90 9.91 3.59
CA LYS A 122 -5.91 11.36 3.74
C LYS A 122 -6.01 11.99 2.35
N ALA A 123 -7.08 12.75 2.12
CA ALA A 123 -7.16 13.61 0.95
C ALA A 123 -6.07 14.69 1.02
N ILE A 124 -5.28 14.80 -0.05
CA ILE A 124 -4.18 15.78 -0.15
C ILE A 124 -4.39 16.81 -1.25
N ALA A 125 -5.27 16.52 -2.20
CA ALA A 125 -5.73 17.47 -3.20
C ALA A 125 -7.15 17.13 -3.64
N ASP A 126 -7.89 18.15 -4.05
CA ASP A 126 -9.20 18.07 -4.69
C ASP A 126 -9.27 19.10 -5.81
N LEU A 127 -10.31 19.04 -6.64
CA LEU A 127 -10.63 20.04 -7.67
C LEU A 127 -11.99 20.70 -7.42
N GLU A 128 -12.50 20.69 -6.18
CA GLU A 128 -13.84 21.22 -5.85
C GLU A 128 -13.94 22.74 -6.11
N ASP A 129 -12.80 23.43 -6.15
CA ASP A 129 -12.70 24.85 -6.50
C ASP A 129 -12.93 25.14 -7.99
N LEU A 130 -12.91 24.12 -8.85
CA LEU A 130 -13.11 24.26 -10.29
C LEU A 130 -14.57 24.03 -10.67
N ASP A 131 -15.25 25.09 -11.11
CA ASP A 131 -16.64 25.01 -11.59
C ASP A 131 -16.71 24.62 -13.08
N CYS A 132 -15.98 23.58 -13.49
CA CYS A 132 -15.99 23.10 -14.86
C CYS A 132 -15.73 21.60 -14.98
N ALA A 133 -16.42 20.94 -15.91
CA ALA A 133 -16.18 19.54 -16.22
C ALA A 133 -14.84 19.40 -16.97
N LEU A 134 -13.91 18.67 -16.37
CA LEU A 134 -12.59 18.43 -16.93
C LEU A 134 -12.50 17.06 -17.60
N PRO A 135 -11.74 16.94 -18.71
CA PRO A 135 -11.41 15.62 -19.23
C PRO A 135 -10.49 14.86 -18.24
N PRO A 136 -10.53 13.51 -18.22
CA PRO A 136 -9.75 12.72 -17.27
C PRO A 136 -8.24 13.03 -17.25
N GLU A 137 -7.65 13.32 -18.41
CA GLU A 137 -6.23 13.70 -18.52
C GLU A 137 -5.93 15.02 -17.79
N ALA A 138 -6.84 15.98 -17.84
CA ALA A 138 -6.69 17.26 -17.14
C ALA A 138 -6.91 17.10 -15.62
N VAL A 139 -7.90 16.29 -15.22
CA VAL A 139 -8.11 15.91 -13.80
C VAL A 139 -6.84 15.32 -13.23
N LYS A 140 -6.25 14.34 -13.92
CA LYS A 140 -5.00 13.70 -13.52
C LYS A 140 -3.87 14.71 -13.38
N ALA A 141 -3.63 15.53 -14.41
CA ALA A 141 -2.52 16.48 -14.41
C ALA A 141 -2.60 17.47 -13.25
N LEU A 142 -3.80 18.04 -13.01
CA LEU A 142 -4.02 19.00 -11.94
C LEU A 142 -3.89 18.36 -10.56
N LEU A 143 -4.46 17.17 -10.35
CA LEU A 143 -4.34 16.44 -9.09
C LEU A 143 -2.89 16.02 -8.81
N VAL A 144 -2.12 15.62 -9.83
CA VAL A 144 -0.69 15.33 -9.68
C VAL A 144 0.08 16.58 -9.28
N GLU A 145 -0.17 17.72 -9.93
CA GLU A 145 0.51 18.98 -9.61
C GLU A 145 0.20 19.45 -8.18
N ARG A 146 -1.07 19.45 -7.78
CA ARG A 146 -1.49 19.83 -6.42
C ARG A 146 -0.92 18.87 -5.38
N SER A 147 -0.92 17.57 -5.67
CA SER A 147 -0.36 16.56 -4.77
C SER A 147 1.15 16.73 -4.56
N LYS A 148 1.91 17.08 -5.61
CA LYS A 148 3.35 17.40 -5.47
C LYS A 148 3.60 18.51 -4.47
N THR A 149 2.85 19.61 -4.61
CA THR A 149 2.95 20.75 -3.68
C THR A 149 2.65 20.32 -2.25
N LYS A 150 1.55 19.57 -2.04
CA LYS A 150 1.17 19.12 -0.70
C LYS A 150 2.17 18.14 -0.08
N ILE A 151 2.73 17.23 -0.88
CA ILE A 151 3.78 16.30 -0.43
C ILE A 151 5.05 17.05 -0.04
N ALA A 152 5.44 18.07 -0.81
CA ALA A 152 6.60 18.90 -0.49
C ALA A 152 6.41 19.68 0.82
N GLU A 153 5.23 20.25 1.05
CA GLU A 153 4.88 20.90 2.32
C GLU A 153 4.96 19.93 3.50
N MET A 154 4.38 18.74 3.36
CA MET A 154 4.43 17.70 4.41
C MET A 154 5.85 17.23 4.73
N LYS A 155 6.74 17.15 3.73
CA LYS A 155 8.15 16.81 3.93
C LYS A 155 8.90 17.92 4.66
N ALA A 156 8.65 19.19 4.31
CA ALA A 156 9.26 20.34 4.98
C ALA A 156 8.80 20.46 6.44
N GLU A 157 7.51 20.27 6.72
CA GLU A 157 6.96 20.26 8.09
C GLU A 157 7.60 19.15 8.96
N ALA A 158 7.89 17.98 8.38
CA ALA A 158 8.53 16.87 9.08
C ALA A 158 10.03 17.11 9.34
N GLU A 159 10.71 17.94 8.54
CA GLU A 159 12.12 18.31 8.74
C GLU A 159 12.30 19.44 9.77
N GLU A 160 11.23 20.21 10.06
CA GLU A 160 11.25 21.32 11.03
C GLU A 160 10.91 20.92 12.47
N GLU A 161 10.58 19.66 12.78
CA GLU A 161 10.44 19.23 14.19
C GLU A 161 11.80 19.36 14.91
N PRO A 162 11.93 20.29 15.88
CA PRO A 162 13.17 20.44 16.61
C PRO A 162 13.35 19.25 17.54
N ASP A 163 14.48 18.58 17.41
CA ASP A 163 14.94 17.52 18.32
C ASP A 163 15.20 18.11 19.72
N TYR A 164 14.14 18.28 20.52
CA TYR A 164 14.26 18.57 21.95
C TYR A 164 14.60 17.27 22.68
N TYR A 165 15.83 16.79 22.51
CA TYR A 165 16.52 16.13 23.62
C TYR A 165 17.02 17.24 24.55
N GLU A 166 16.20 17.61 25.53
CA GLU A 166 16.74 18.16 26.78
C GLU A 166 17.58 17.04 27.42
N ASP A 167 18.88 17.05 27.15
CA ASP A 167 19.90 16.38 27.95
C ASP A 167 19.92 17.04 29.36
N GLU A 168 19.00 16.64 30.23
CA GLU A 168 19.19 16.80 31.68
C GLU A 168 19.86 15.55 32.25
N TYR A 169 21.14 15.38 31.92
CA TYR A 169 22.06 14.69 32.83
C TYR A 169 22.58 15.72 33.84
N ASP A 170 21.76 15.99 34.86
CA ASP A 170 22.27 16.61 36.08
C ASP A 170 23.08 15.57 36.86
N GLU A 171 24.39 15.64 36.67
CA GLU A 171 25.44 15.03 37.47
C GLU A 171 25.36 15.55 38.91
N TYR A 172 24.86 14.75 39.89
CA TYR A 172 25.29 14.77 41.31
C TYR A 172 24.98 13.45 42.04
#